data_AF-A4SEE4-F1
#
_entry.id   AF-A4SEE4-F1
#
_cell.length_a   1.000
_cell.length_b   1.000
_cell.length_c   1.000
_cell.angle_alpha   90.00
_cell.angle_beta   90.00
_cell.angle_gamma   90.00
#
_symmetry.space_group_name_H-M   'P 1'
#
loop_
_entity.id
_entity.type
_entity.pdbx_description
1 polymer ?
#
loop_
_entity_poly.entity_id
_entity_poly.type
_entity_poly.pdbx_seq_one_letter_code
_entity_poly.pdbx_strand_id
1 'polypeptide(L)'
;MFRLSFRVVSFAKMVMVPITPPCHCFRDFPISEKAYYGIGGEVRFFCTPSSVAELGKLVSWVRSEGMPLAMLGLGSNMLFSDINFPGVILSTERMLQFRQVSELEFFFEAGVENTVVAETMRHLGIAGAAWLYRLPGRIGGTVRMNSRCFGGEISSLASAVQVLTLEGSLVVRRPEEVFLGYKHTSLMHTGEIVTGVMLRFPGKADPDAIGAEMLDHESERLRKRHFDFPSCGSTFKNNHECGKPSGMIFEELGFSGAREGGAVVGEHHANFIFNTGGASACDVLKIAGNMRSAALKEAGVKLELEVECTGLFPRNLLDACGSPYQVDRDDSSKGWSGLLLYPNGVSGIKHATAAFPRILIEGPLASAARVSVTQLISLHEARLQPDKPFLSWSTALKPGEHVFLPVPEAPRGAFIDGLWNYGVSELFIGNGKDEGRYLEFEMTPAGQWVALAFDGARKRAEGYEVLTPEPWVDGLRLQTLEGSFGMSFSFSLLEKFFDGIGDGVLSLQCASSIEGGTTDLFPSWHNAPVPADFHCPERFFSIALS
;
A
#
# COMPACT_ATOMS: atom_id res chain seq x y z
N MET A 1 69.24 -17.08 -19.56
CA MET A 1 69.05 -15.97 -18.60
C MET A 1 67.74 -15.26 -18.99
N PHE A 2 66.59 -15.82 -18.60
CA PHE A 2 65.26 -15.29 -18.94
C PHE A 2 64.71 -14.50 -17.74
N ARG A 3 64.43 -13.21 -17.94
CA ARG A 3 63.78 -12.35 -16.94
C ARG A 3 62.27 -12.59 -16.98
N LEU A 4 61.69 -13.12 -15.90
CA LEU A 4 60.24 -13.05 -15.68
C LEU A 4 59.88 -11.67 -15.12
N SER A 5 59.00 -10.96 -15.84
CA SER A 5 58.34 -9.73 -15.39
C SER A 5 57.06 -10.11 -14.64
N PHE A 6 57.01 -9.88 -13.34
CA PHE A 6 55.76 -9.92 -12.58
C PHE A 6 54.94 -8.65 -12.87
N ARG A 7 53.80 -8.80 -13.55
CA ARG A 7 52.74 -7.77 -13.56
C ARG A 7 51.96 -7.91 -12.26
N VAL A 8 52.12 -6.94 -11.37
CA VAL A 8 51.21 -6.74 -10.23
C VAL A 8 49.88 -6.27 -10.82
N VAL A 9 48.84 -7.10 -10.71
CA VAL A 9 47.47 -6.70 -11.02
C VAL A 9 46.97 -5.88 -9.83
N SER A 10 46.81 -4.58 -10.05
CA SER A 10 46.18 -3.66 -9.11
C SER A 10 44.71 -4.05 -8.96
N PHE A 11 44.31 -4.58 -7.80
CA PHE A 11 42.91 -4.65 -7.42
C PHE A 11 42.39 -3.23 -7.27
N ALA A 12 41.59 -2.77 -8.24
CA ALA A 12 40.81 -1.56 -8.08
C ALA A 12 39.96 -1.72 -6.82
N LYS A 13 40.14 -0.84 -5.82
CA LYS A 13 39.22 -0.73 -4.68
C LYS A 13 37.83 -0.47 -5.27
N MET A 14 36.97 -1.47 -5.21
CA MET A 14 35.55 -1.30 -5.46
C MET A 14 35.05 -0.35 -4.38
N VAL A 15 34.86 0.93 -4.74
CA VAL A 15 34.24 1.91 -3.85
C VAL A 15 32.80 1.45 -3.68
N MET A 16 32.50 0.78 -2.57
CA MET A 16 31.12 0.47 -2.23
C MET A 16 30.41 1.78 -1.97
N VAL A 17 29.57 2.21 -2.91
CA VAL A 17 28.65 3.31 -2.69
C VAL A 17 27.69 2.86 -1.57
N PRO A 18 27.49 3.65 -0.51
CA PRO A 18 26.61 3.26 0.59
C PRO A 18 25.16 3.11 0.09
N ILE A 19 24.63 1.90 0.21
CA ILE A 19 23.23 1.56 -0.05
C ILE A 19 22.36 2.37 0.93
N THR A 20 21.62 3.34 0.41
CA THR A 20 20.83 4.30 1.21
C THR A 20 19.36 4.27 0.77
N PRO A 21 18.42 3.96 1.67
CA PRO A 21 16.98 3.98 1.36
C PRO A 21 16.47 5.38 0.98
N PRO A 22 15.47 5.49 0.08
CA PRO A 22 14.95 6.77 -0.41
C PRO A 22 13.90 7.42 0.53
N CYS A 23 13.93 7.10 1.82
CA CYS A 23 13.03 7.65 2.84
C CYS A 23 13.66 7.53 4.24
N HIS A 24 12.96 8.02 5.26
CA HIS A 24 13.40 7.90 6.66
C HIS A 24 13.59 6.42 7.05
N CYS A 25 14.77 6.07 7.54
CA CYS A 25 15.15 4.69 7.83
C CYS A 25 16.16 4.57 8.98
N PHE A 26 16.06 3.47 9.73
CA PHE A 26 17.03 3.02 10.71
C PHE A 26 17.75 1.77 10.21
N ARG A 27 19.05 1.66 10.48
CA ARG A 27 19.86 0.49 10.16
C ARG A 27 20.02 -0.38 11.39
N ASP A 28 20.13 -1.70 11.16
CA ASP A 28 20.47 -2.67 12.20
C ASP A 28 19.53 -2.51 13.42
N PHE A 29 18.22 -2.46 13.13
CA PHE A 29 17.17 -2.07 14.06
C PHE A 29 16.55 -3.30 14.76
N PRO A 30 16.50 -3.36 16.10
CA PRO A 30 15.86 -4.45 16.83
C PRO A 30 14.32 -4.38 16.67
N ILE A 31 13.72 -5.25 15.86
CA ILE A 31 12.28 -5.15 15.54
C ILE A 31 11.39 -5.39 16.74
N SER A 32 11.90 -6.06 17.79
CA SER A 32 11.23 -6.25 19.07
C SER A 32 10.83 -4.92 19.74
N GLU A 33 11.50 -3.80 19.45
CA GLU A 33 11.10 -2.47 19.95
C GLU A 33 9.80 -1.94 19.32
N LYS A 34 9.40 -2.48 18.15
CA LYS A 34 8.18 -2.08 17.41
C LYS A 34 7.15 -3.19 17.30
N ALA A 35 7.56 -4.45 17.41
CA ALA A 35 6.67 -5.60 17.37
C ALA A 35 5.78 -5.61 18.61
N TYR A 36 4.47 -5.80 18.42
CA TYR A 36 3.51 -5.78 19.53
C TYR A 36 3.74 -6.91 20.54
N TYR A 37 4.34 -8.03 20.13
CA TYR A 37 4.80 -9.10 21.02
C TYR A 37 6.04 -8.74 21.86
N GLY A 38 6.81 -7.73 21.47
CA GLY A 38 8.15 -7.50 22.02
C GLY A 38 9.16 -8.59 21.64
N ILE A 39 8.93 -9.29 20.52
CA ILE A 39 9.73 -10.42 20.04
C ILE A 39 10.22 -10.13 18.62
N GLY A 40 11.48 -10.49 18.34
CA GLY A 40 12.06 -10.44 17.00
C GLY A 40 13.54 -10.05 17.04
N GLY A 41 14.29 -10.54 16.04
CA GLY A 41 15.70 -10.22 15.85
C GLY A 41 15.95 -8.82 15.29
N GLU A 42 17.17 -8.57 14.88
CA GLU A 42 17.57 -7.31 14.26
C GLU A 42 17.20 -7.30 12.76
N VAL A 43 16.77 -6.15 12.24
CA VAL A 43 16.44 -5.96 10.83
C VAL A 43 17.42 -4.99 10.19
N ARG A 44 17.94 -5.34 9.01
CA ARG A 44 18.96 -4.53 8.34
C ARG A 44 18.47 -3.09 8.07
N PHE A 45 17.23 -2.94 7.65
CA PHE A 45 16.59 -1.65 7.42
C PHE A 45 15.16 -1.62 7.95
N PHE A 46 14.85 -0.64 8.79
CA PHE A 46 13.50 -0.30 9.21
C PHE A 46 13.10 1.04 8.59
N CYS A 47 12.28 1.01 7.55
CA CYS A 47 11.90 2.17 6.74
C CYS A 47 10.49 2.65 7.09
N THR A 48 10.31 3.97 7.21
CA THR A 48 9.02 4.58 7.56
C THR A 48 8.65 5.66 6.52
N PRO A 49 8.15 5.28 5.33
CA PRO A 49 7.67 6.26 4.36
C PRO A 49 6.50 7.06 4.95
N SER A 50 6.45 8.33 4.62
CA SER A 50 5.45 9.29 5.09
C SER A 50 4.44 9.67 4.02
N SER A 51 4.61 9.17 2.80
CA SER A 51 3.71 9.40 1.67
C SER A 51 3.71 8.21 0.71
N VAL A 52 2.69 8.17 -0.15
CA VAL A 52 2.60 7.17 -1.23
C VAL A 52 3.78 7.32 -2.23
N ALA A 53 4.27 8.54 -2.46
CA ALA A 53 5.43 8.77 -3.32
C ALA A 53 6.73 8.19 -2.73
N GLU A 54 7.01 8.44 -1.44
CA GLU A 54 8.15 7.82 -0.75
C GLU A 54 8.02 6.30 -0.71
N LEU A 55 6.80 5.79 -0.50
CA LEU A 55 6.51 4.37 -0.50
C LEU A 55 6.80 3.72 -1.86
N GLY A 56 6.36 4.33 -2.97
CA GLY A 56 6.67 3.88 -4.33
C GLY A 56 8.16 3.84 -4.62
N LYS A 57 8.89 4.91 -4.25
CA LYS A 57 10.36 4.99 -4.36
C LYS A 57 11.03 3.87 -3.55
N LEU A 58 10.58 3.62 -2.32
CA LEU A 58 11.11 2.57 -1.47
C LEU A 58 10.90 1.18 -2.08
N VAL A 59 9.69 0.84 -2.53
CA VAL A 59 9.40 -0.47 -3.14
C VAL A 59 10.26 -0.69 -4.39
N SER A 60 10.39 0.33 -5.24
CA SER A 60 11.25 0.28 -6.42
C SER A 60 12.71 0.02 -6.05
N TRP A 61 13.22 0.74 -5.06
CA TRP A 61 14.59 0.59 -4.57
C TRP A 61 14.86 -0.79 -3.96
N VAL A 62 13.95 -1.31 -3.13
CA VAL A 62 14.10 -2.66 -2.55
C VAL A 62 14.19 -3.73 -3.63
N ARG A 63 13.41 -3.57 -4.70
CA ARG A 63 13.45 -4.47 -5.86
C ARG A 63 14.75 -4.35 -6.65
N SER A 64 15.24 -3.14 -6.91
CA SER A 64 16.52 -2.96 -7.62
C SER A 64 17.70 -3.54 -6.86
N GLU A 65 17.65 -3.49 -5.52
CA GLU A 65 18.66 -4.08 -4.64
C GLU A 65 18.48 -5.59 -4.42
N GLY A 66 17.38 -6.19 -4.92
CA GLY A 66 17.09 -7.61 -4.75
C GLY A 66 16.91 -8.06 -3.29
N MET A 67 16.53 -7.14 -2.40
CA MET A 67 16.39 -7.40 -0.96
C MET A 67 15.01 -7.97 -0.61
N PRO A 68 14.93 -8.83 0.41
CA PRO A 68 13.63 -9.26 0.91
C PRO A 68 12.89 -8.11 1.60
N LEU A 69 11.56 -8.12 1.51
CA LEU A 69 10.67 -7.07 2.00
C LEU A 69 9.56 -7.68 2.84
N ALA A 70 9.34 -7.14 4.03
CA ALA A 70 8.13 -7.38 4.81
C ALA A 70 7.52 -6.05 5.27
N MET A 71 6.25 -6.08 5.65
CA MET A 71 5.50 -4.91 6.10
C MET A 71 5.30 -4.94 7.61
N LEU A 72 5.15 -3.78 8.24
CA LEU A 72 4.72 -3.63 9.62
C LEU A 72 3.61 -2.56 9.72
N GLY A 73 2.40 -3.01 10.08
CA GLY A 73 1.34 -2.14 10.60
C GLY A 73 1.65 -1.69 12.03
N LEU A 74 0.79 -1.99 13.00
CA LEU A 74 1.13 -1.86 14.43
C LEU A 74 1.86 -3.11 14.98
N GLY A 75 1.95 -4.19 14.19
CA GLY A 75 2.52 -5.47 14.63
C GLY A 75 1.60 -6.29 15.54
N SER A 76 0.35 -5.89 15.73
CA SER A 76 -0.62 -6.56 16.63
C SER A 76 -1.12 -7.92 16.13
N ASN A 77 -0.75 -8.35 14.92
CA ASN A 77 -1.01 -9.70 14.39
C ASN A 77 0.25 -10.34 13.78
N MET A 78 1.45 -9.90 14.17
CA MET A 78 2.70 -10.33 13.54
C MET A 78 3.70 -10.89 14.56
N LEU A 79 4.16 -12.12 14.32
CA LEU A 79 5.25 -12.73 15.08
C LEU A 79 6.53 -12.66 14.25
N PHE A 80 7.46 -11.80 14.65
CA PHE A 80 8.77 -11.69 13.99
C PHE A 80 9.72 -12.78 14.45
N SER A 81 10.51 -13.31 13.52
CA SER A 81 11.52 -14.33 13.82
C SER A 81 12.61 -13.81 14.78
N ASP A 82 13.12 -14.71 15.61
CA ASP A 82 14.33 -14.50 16.42
C ASP A 82 15.60 -14.33 15.55
N ILE A 83 15.56 -14.79 14.30
CA ILE A 83 16.67 -14.70 13.34
C ILE A 83 16.68 -13.31 12.68
N ASN A 84 17.85 -12.66 12.65
CA ASN A 84 18.03 -11.36 12.02
C ASN A 84 17.54 -11.35 10.56
N PHE A 85 16.83 -10.29 10.20
CA PHE A 85 16.26 -10.10 8.87
C PHE A 85 17.21 -9.30 7.97
N PRO A 86 17.73 -9.87 6.87
CA PRO A 86 18.74 -9.21 6.04
C PRO A 86 18.18 -8.13 5.10
N GLY A 87 16.86 -7.91 5.12
CA GLY A 87 16.15 -7.02 4.21
C GLY A 87 15.51 -5.81 4.88
N VAL A 88 14.37 -5.40 4.33
CA VAL A 88 13.67 -4.18 4.74
C VAL A 88 12.35 -4.53 5.41
N ILE A 89 12.13 -4.00 6.61
CA ILE A 89 10.79 -3.88 7.19
C ILE A 89 10.25 -2.49 6.89
N LEU A 90 9.13 -2.44 6.20
CA LEU A 90 8.44 -1.22 5.81
C LEU A 90 7.29 -0.96 6.76
N SER A 91 7.31 0.16 7.49
CA SER A 91 6.23 0.51 8.41
C SER A 91 5.37 1.67 7.91
N THR A 92 4.05 1.52 8.06
CA THR A 92 3.07 2.58 7.73
C THR A 92 2.94 3.64 8.83
N GLU A 93 3.80 3.64 9.86
CA GLU A 93 3.63 4.48 11.05
C GLU A 93 3.61 6.00 10.83
N ARG A 94 4.08 6.46 9.66
CA ARG A 94 4.07 7.88 9.28
C ARG A 94 3.00 8.23 8.24
N MET A 95 2.20 7.26 7.80
CA MET A 95 1.08 7.44 6.87
C MET A 95 -0.22 7.63 7.67
N LEU A 96 -0.35 8.77 8.34
CA LEU A 96 -1.37 9.03 9.38
C LEU A 96 -2.53 9.92 8.91
N GLN A 97 -2.62 10.20 7.62
CA GLN A 97 -3.51 11.23 7.14
C GLN A 97 -4.92 10.70 6.97
N PHE A 98 -5.89 11.58 7.18
CA PHE A 98 -7.29 11.28 6.92
C PHE A 98 -8.01 12.55 6.50
N ARG A 99 -9.07 12.40 5.71
CA ARG A 99 -9.87 13.53 5.23
C ARG A 99 -11.33 13.11 5.05
N GLN A 100 -12.22 14.06 5.28
CA GLN A 100 -13.62 13.91 4.92
C GLN A 100 -13.78 14.06 3.41
N VAL A 101 -14.55 13.17 2.80
CA VAL A 101 -14.84 13.15 1.34
C VAL A 101 -16.27 13.57 1.08
N SER A 102 -17.20 13.12 1.94
CA SER A 102 -18.58 13.60 2.00
C SER A 102 -19.07 13.55 3.44
N GLU A 103 -20.36 13.86 3.70
CA GLU A 103 -20.92 13.88 5.06
C GLU A 103 -20.60 12.61 5.88
N LEU A 104 -20.67 11.44 5.25
CA LEU A 104 -20.50 10.13 5.90
C LEU A 104 -19.39 9.28 5.27
N GLU A 105 -18.53 9.86 4.43
CA GLU A 105 -17.46 9.12 3.77
C GLU A 105 -16.11 9.79 4.01
N PHE A 106 -15.13 8.98 4.42
CA PHE A 106 -13.81 9.44 4.87
C PHE A 106 -12.72 8.56 4.26
N PHE A 107 -11.63 9.20 3.86
CA PHE A 107 -10.41 8.52 3.48
C PHE A 107 -9.47 8.47 4.69
N PHE A 108 -8.88 7.30 4.95
CA PHE A 108 -7.85 7.10 5.96
C PHE A 108 -6.63 6.43 5.33
N GLU A 109 -5.45 6.97 5.57
CA GLU A 109 -4.19 6.30 5.23
C GLU A 109 -3.98 5.05 6.09
N ALA A 110 -3.19 4.11 5.55
CA ALA A 110 -2.97 2.80 6.14
C ALA A 110 -2.32 2.81 7.53
N GLY A 111 -1.69 3.92 7.91
CA GLY A 111 -1.05 4.11 9.21
C GLY A 111 -1.97 4.60 10.32
N VAL A 112 -3.17 5.10 10.00
CA VAL A 112 -4.12 5.60 11.01
C VAL A 112 -4.52 4.46 11.95
N GLU A 113 -4.43 4.69 13.26
CA GLU A 113 -4.81 3.69 14.26
C GLU A 113 -6.33 3.53 14.36
N ASN A 114 -6.77 2.29 14.63
CA ASN A 114 -8.20 1.98 14.74
C ASN A 114 -8.91 2.82 15.81
N THR A 115 -8.26 3.04 16.96
CA THR A 115 -8.78 3.89 18.04
C THR A 115 -8.98 5.32 17.58
N VAL A 116 -8.05 5.89 16.80
CA VAL A 116 -8.15 7.24 16.25
C VAL A 116 -9.35 7.36 15.31
N VAL A 117 -9.61 6.34 14.48
CA VAL A 117 -10.81 6.32 13.63
C VAL A 117 -12.07 6.35 14.48
N ALA A 118 -12.19 5.49 15.50
CA ALA A 118 -13.36 5.44 16.37
C ALA A 118 -13.60 6.76 17.11
N GLU A 119 -12.55 7.33 17.70
CA GLU A 119 -12.63 8.61 18.42
C GLU A 119 -12.98 9.77 17.50
N THR A 120 -12.44 9.80 16.28
CA THR A 120 -12.77 10.83 15.28
C THR A 120 -14.24 10.75 14.90
N MET A 121 -14.76 9.56 14.61
CA MET A 121 -16.17 9.39 14.26
C MET A 121 -17.10 9.75 15.43
N ARG A 122 -16.76 9.38 16.67
CA ARG A 122 -17.48 9.81 17.87
C ARG A 122 -17.55 11.34 17.97
N HIS A 123 -16.42 12.05 17.83
CA HIS A 123 -16.39 13.51 17.90
C HIS A 123 -17.25 14.18 16.83
N LEU A 124 -17.38 13.56 15.64
CA LEU A 124 -18.21 14.05 14.55
C LEU A 124 -19.69 13.60 14.65
N GLY A 125 -20.04 12.83 15.68
CA GLY A 125 -21.36 12.24 15.87
C GLY A 125 -21.74 11.24 14.78
N ILE A 126 -20.78 10.43 14.31
CA ILE A 126 -20.94 9.44 13.23
C ILE A 126 -20.86 8.04 13.82
N ALA A 127 -21.90 7.23 13.57
CA ALA A 127 -22.01 5.86 14.07
C ALA A 127 -21.22 4.85 13.23
N GLY A 128 -21.05 3.62 13.75
CA GLY A 128 -20.52 2.47 13.00
C GLY A 128 -19.02 2.20 13.17
N ALA A 129 -18.28 3.09 13.84
CA ALA A 129 -16.85 2.94 14.11
C ALA A 129 -16.51 2.47 15.54
N ALA A 130 -17.49 2.40 16.45
CA ALA A 130 -17.24 2.13 17.88
C ALA A 130 -16.45 0.82 18.11
N TRP A 131 -16.72 -0.22 17.32
CA TRP A 131 -16.03 -1.51 17.39
C TRP A 131 -14.52 -1.45 17.11
N LEU A 132 -14.03 -0.40 16.45
CA LEU A 132 -12.59 -0.15 16.22
C LEU A 132 -11.89 0.39 17.48
N TYR A 133 -12.63 0.93 18.46
CA TYR A 133 -12.04 1.46 19.68
C TYR A 133 -11.33 0.35 20.46
N ARG A 134 -10.06 0.61 20.80
CA ARG A 134 -9.19 -0.34 21.52
C ARG A 134 -9.01 -1.67 20.78
N LEU A 135 -9.23 -1.72 19.46
CA LEU A 135 -8.74 -2.80 18.60
C LEU A 135 -7.28 -2.49 18.22
N PRO A 136 -6.27 -3.19 18.76
CA PRO A 136 -4.88 -2.89 18.44
C PRO A 136 -4.61 -3.09 16.96
N GLY A 137 -4.16 -2.04 16.29
CA GLY A 137 -3.86 -2.10 14.86
C GLY A 137 -3.97 -0.75 14.18
N ARG A 138 -3.51 -0.75 12.93
CA ARG A 138 -3.67 0.37 12.00
C ARG A 138 -4.57 -0.08 10.85
N ILE A 139 -5.24 0.87 10.23
CA ILE A 139 -6.29 0.65 9.24
C ILE A 139 -5.80 -0.20 8.06
N GLY A 140 -4.54 -0.06 7.63
CA GLY A 140 -3.98 -0.93 6.59
C GLY A 140 -3.98 -2.42 6.97
N GLY A 141 -3.59 -2.74 8.21
CA GLY A 141 -3.66 -4.10 8.75
C GLY A 141 -5.10 -4.58 8.96
N THR A 142 -5.98 -3.68 9.42
CA THR A 142 -7.42 -3.94 9.57
C THR A 142 -8.04 -4.33 8.24
N VAL A 143 -7.74 -3.61 7.15
CA VAL A 143 -8.19 -3.94 5.79
C VAL A 143 -7.59 -5.26 5.32
N ARG A 144 -6.26 -5.43 5.43
CA ARG A 144 -5.57 -6.66 5.01
C ARG A 144 -6.19 -7.90 5.63
N MET A 145 -6.52 -7.85 6.91
CA MET A 145 -7.06 -8.98 7.66
C MET A 145 -8.58 -9.13 7.57
N ASN A 146 -9.28 -8.23 6.84
CA ASN A 146 -10.73 -8.05 6.96
C ASN A 146 -11.19 -8.10 8.43
N SER A 147 -10.54 -7.28 9.27
CA SER A 147 -10.69 -7.36 10.71
C SER A 147 -12.13 -7.10 11.15
N ARG A 148 -12.50 -7.78 12.23
CA ARG A 148 -13.83 -7.76 12.82
C ARG A 148 -13.76 -7.99 14.32
N CYS A 149 -14.62 -7.30 15.06
CA CYS A 149 -14.93 -7.59 16.46
C CYS A 149 -16.23 -6.90 16.85
N PHE A 150 -16.88 -7.38 17.92
CA PHE A 150 -18.13 -6.81 18.44
C PHE A 150 -19.25 -6.62 17.40
N GLY A 151 -19.31 -7.50 16.39
CA GLY A 151 -20.31 -7.43 15.33
C GLY A 151 -19.96 -6.50 14.16
N GLY A 152 -18.94 -5.65 14.31
CA GLY A 152 -18.41 -4.83 13.21
C GLY A 152 -17.37 -5.57 12.36
N GLU A 153 -17.29 -5.20 11.08
CA GLU A 153 -16.29 -5.67 10.13
C GLU A 153 -15.90 -4.54 9.17
N ILE A 154 -14.61 -4.43 8.84
CA ILE A 154 -14.12 -3.33 7.98
C ILE A 154 -14.73 -3.34 6.57
N SER A 155 -15.00 -4.53 6.01
CA SER A 155 -15.63 -4.67 4.69
C SER A 155 -17.03 -4.04 4.63
N SER A 156 -17.73 -3.96 5.76
CA SER A 156 -19.07 -3.36 5.83
C SER A 156 -19.05 -1.83 5.71
N LEU A 157 -17.90 -1.22 5.97
CA LEU A 157 -17.67 0.22 5.86
C LEU A 157 -16.89 0.58 4.60
N ALA A 158 -16.01 -0.29 4.11
CA ALA A 158 -15.12 0.02 3.00
C ALA A 158 -15.90 0.23 1.69
N SER A 159 -15.75 1.41 1.08
CA SER A 159 -16.28 1.73 -0.25
C SER A 159 -15.19 1.69 -1.34
N ALA A 160 -13.92 1.76 -0.97
CA ALA A 160 -12.76 1.57 -1.86
C ALA A 160 -11.47 1.31 -1.07
N VAL A 161 -10.50 0.62 -1.67
CA VAL A 161 -9.19 0.34 -1.04
C VAL A 161 -8.07 0.80 -1.97
N GLN A 162 -7.22 1.71 -1.53
CA GLN A 162 -6.05 2.15 -2.28
C GLN A 162 -4.86 1.26 -1.98
N VAL A 163 -4.24 0.71 -3.02
CA VAL A 163 -3.12 -0.22 -2.92
C VAL A 163 -1.96 0.18 -3.82
N LEU A 164 -0.75 -0.12 -3.36
CA LEU A 164 0.47 -0.09 -4.18
C LEU A 164 0.87 -1.53 -4.50
N THR A 165 1.00 -1.86 -5.79
CA THR A 165 1.51 -3.17 -6.21
C THR A 165 3.01 -3.25 -6.01
N LEU A 166 3.56 -4.47 -5.97
CA LEU A 166 5.01 -4.67 -5.86
C LEU A 166 5.76 -4.19 -7.10
N GLU A 167 5.09 -4.09 -8.25
CA GLU A 167 5.63 -3.48 -9.46
C GLU A 167 5.74 -1.95 -9.34
N GLY A 168 5.10 -1.35 -8.33
CA GLY A 168 5.08 0.09 -8.06
C GLY A 168 3.85 0.80 -8.59
N SER A 169 2.82 0.09 -9.04
CA SER A 169 1.60 0.70 -9.57
C SER A 169 0.64 1.09 -8.45
N LEU A 170 0.07 2.30 -8.48
CA LEU A 170 -0.90 2.75 -7.48
C LEU A 170 -2.33 2.60 -8.00
N VAL A 171 -3.14 1.75 -7.36
CA VAL A 171 -4.47 1.41 -7.85
C VAL A 171 -5.51 1.49 -6.72
N VAL A 172 -6.71 1.99 -7.02
CA VAL A 172 -7.86 1.91 -6.11
C VAL A 172 -8.76 0.74 -6.50
N ARG A 173 -8.79 -0.30 -5.66
CA ARG A 173 -9.64 -1.49 -5.81
C ARG A 173 -11.03 -1.25 -5.23
N ARG A 174 -12.03 -1.90 -5.83
CA ARG A 174 -13.38 -1.99 -5.29
C ARG A 174 -13.43 -2.98 -4.12
N PRO A 175 -14.35 -2.81 -3.15
CA PRO A 175 -14.45 -3.71 -2.00
C PRO A 175 -14.60 -5.18 -2.39
N GLU A 176 -15.42 -5.49 -3.40
CA GLU A 176 -15.65 -6.86 -3.88
C GLU A 176 -14.42 -7.52 -4.51
N GLU A 177 -13.41 -6.74 -4.91
CA GLU A 177 -12.12 -7.24 -5.42
C GLU A 177 -11.15 -7.55 -4.28
N VAL A 178 -11.40 -7.00 -3.09
CA VAL A 178 -10.51 -7.11 -1.92
C VAL A 178 -11.03 -8.10 -0.90
N PHE A 179 -12.29 -7.96 -0.47
CA PHE A 179 -12.86 -8.73 0.63
C PHE A 179 -13.52 -10.00 0.10
N LEU A 180 -12.86 -11.14 0.32
CA LEU A 180 -13.27 -12.43 -0.24
C LEU A 180 -14.03 -13.32 0.76
N GLY A 181 -13.98 -12.96 2.05
CA GLY A 181 -14.72 -13.65 3.10
C GLY A 181 -14.18 -13.40 4.50
N TYR A 182 -14.52 -14.32 5.41
CA TYR A 182 -14.11 -14.25 6.82
C TYR A 182 -12.59 -14.29 6.98
N LYS A 183 -12.02 -13.17 7.44
CA LYS A 183 -10.56 -12.98 7.59
C LYS A 183 -9.78 -13.40 6.35
N HIS A 184 -10.33 -13.10 5.17
CA HIS A 184 -9.76 -13.50 3.89
C HIS A 184 -9.90 -12.36 2.89
N THR A 185 -8.76 -11.91 2.36
CA THR A 185 -8.69 -10.87 1.34
C THR A 185 -7.81 -11.31 0.18
N SER A 186 -8.00 -10.70 -1.00
CA SER A 186 -7.11 -10.92 -2.15
C SER A 186 -5.67 -10.45 -1.87
N LEU A 187 -5.51 -9.43 -1.01
CA LEU A 187 -4.24 -8.83 -0.60
C LEU A 187 -3.29 -9.83 0.08
N MET A 188 -3.84 -10.88 0.70
CA MET A 188 -3.05 -11.96 1.29
C MET A 188 -2.29 -12.79 0.23
N HIS A 189 -2.76 -12.77 -1.02
CA HIS A 189 -2.23 -13.55 -2.13
C HIS A 189 -1.48 -12.70 -3.16
N THR A 190 -1.91 -11.45 -3.38
CA THR A 190 -1.29 -10.55 -4.38
C THR A 190 -0.04 -9.84 -3.84
N GLY A 191 0.11 -9.70 -2.52
CA GLY A 191 1.21 -8.95 -1.92
C GLY A 191 1.08 -7.43 -2.10
N GLU A 192 -0.07 -6.95 -2.58
CA GLU A 192 -0.38 -5.53 -2.70
C GLU A 192 -0.39 -4.85 -1.31
N ILE A 193 0.20 -3.65 -1.26
CA ILE A 193 0.36 -2.87 -0.03
C ILE A 193 -0.83 -1.91 0.10
N VAL A 194 -1.62 -2.04 1.16
CA VAL A 194 -2.67 -1.05 1.46
C VAL A 194 -2.00 0.27 1.81
N THR A 195 -2.38 1.34 1.11
CA THR A 195 -1.90 2.71 1.33
C THR A 195 -2.97 3.60 1.95
N GLY A 196 -4.25 3.28 1.70
CA GLY A 196 -5.38 3.90 2.36
C GLY A 196 -6.70 3.21 2.02
N VAL A 197 -7.78 3.65 2.65
CA VAL A 197 -9.14 3.11 2.47
C VAL A 197 -10.16 4.23 2.52
N MET A 198 -11.21 4.10 1.71
CA MET A 198 -12.42 4.90 1.82
C MET A 198 -13.43 4.15 2.68
N LEU A 199 -13.91 4.78 3.75
CA LEU A 199 -14.93 4.23 4.65
C LEU A 199 -16.19 5.07 4.57
N ARG A 200 -17.32 4.42 4.31
CA ARG A 200 -18.66 4.98 4.32
C ARG A 200 -19.42 4.50 5.54
N PHE A 201 -19.83 5.43 6.39
CA PHE A 201 -20.50 5.16 7.65
C PHE A 201 -22.02 5.19 7.51
N PRO A 202 -22.76 4.43 8.34
CA PRO A 202 -24.21 4.26 8.20
C PRO A 202 -25.04 5.50 8.53
N GLY A 203 -24.52 6.45 9.32
CA GLY A 203 -25.26 7.65 9.68
C GLY A 203 -24.74 8.37 10.91
N LYS A 204 -25.48 9.41 11.30
CA LYS A 204 -25.25 10.20 12.51
C LYS A 204 -25.84 9.52 13.75
N ALA A 205 -25.22 9.72 14.90
CA ALA A 205 -25.75 9.36 16.21
C ALA A 205 -25.23 10.33 17.29
N ASP A 206 -25.84 10.26 18.47
CA ASP A 206 -25.39 11.03 19.64
C ASP A 206 -23.95 10.63 20.05
N PRO A 207 -22.99 11.57 20.12
CA PRO A 207 -21.61 11.31 20.55
C PRO A 207 -21.48 10.60 21.91
N ASP A 208 -22.42 10.83 22.83
CA ASP A 208 -22.42 10.19 24.14
C ASP A 208 -22.85 8.73 24.05
N ALA A 209 -23.84 8.41 23.22
CA ALA A 209 -24.24 7.03 22.95
C ALA A 209 -23.11 6.23 22.27
N ILE A 210 -22.42 6.81 21.28
CA ILE A 210 -21.24 6.20 20.64
C ILE A 210 -20.14 5.98 21.69
N GLY A 211 -19.93 6.97 22.57
CA GLY A 211 -18.97 6.88 23.67
C GLY A 211 -19.27 5.74 24.64
N ALA A 212 -20.54 5.52 24.98
CA ALA A 212 -20.95 4.40 25.83
C ALA A 212 -20.65 3.05 25.17
N GLU A 213 -20.98 2.89 23.88
CA GLU A 213 -20.68 1.66 23.12
C GLU A 213 -19.16 1.36 23.10
N MET A 214 -18.34 2.39 22.90
CA MET A 214 -16.87 2.28 22.94
C MET A 214 -16.38 1.80 24.33
N LEU A 215 -16.92 2.37 25.42
CA LEU A 215 -16.54 1.99 26.79
C LEU A 215 -17.00 0.57 27.15
N ASP A 216 -18.13 0.12 26.63
CA ASP A 216 -18.59 -1.27 26.80
C ASP A 216 -17.63 -2.27 26.14
N HIS A 217 -17.17 -1.97 24.93
CA HIS A 217 -16.16 -2.77 24.24
C HIS A 217 -14.83 -2.81 24.99
N GLU A 218 -14.36 -1.67 25.49
CA GLU A 218 -13.15 -1.60 26.31
C GLU A 218 -13.29 -2.44 27.59
N SER A 219 -14.42 -2.30 28.29
CA SER A 219 -14.69 -3.03 29.53
C SER A 219 -14.65 -4.55 29.31
N GLU A 220 -15.20 -5.05 28.20
CA GLU A 220 -15.14 -6.47 27.86
C GLU A 220 -13.71 -6.94 27.55
N ARG A 221 -12.87 -6.11 26.89
CA ARG A 221 -11.45 -6.44 26.65
C ARG A 221 -10.64 -6.49 27.95
N LEU A 222 -10.90 -5.55 28.86
CA LEU A 222 -10.25 -5.49 30.17
C LEU A 222 -10.66 -6.67 31.06
N ARG A 223 -11.95 -7.04 31.05
CA ARG A 223 -12.46 -8.23 31.77
C ARG A 223 -11.78 -9.52 31.31
N LYS A 224 -11.46 -9.62 30.01
CA LYS A 224 -10.72 -10.74 29.43
C LYS A 224 -9.19 -10.60 29.51
N ARG A 225 -8.68 -9.52 30.12
CA ARG A 225 -7.25 -9.28 30.36
C ARG A 225 -6.42 -9.31 29.06
N HIS A 226 -7.00 -8.83 27.95
CA HIS A 226 -6.33 -8.82 26.64
C HIS A 226 -5.06 -7.95 26.58
N PHE A 227 -4.87 -7.06 27.56
CA PHE A 227 -3.81 -6.05 27.55
C PHE A 227 -2.79 -6.22 28.67
N ASP A 228 -2.86 -7.31 29.44
CA ASP A 228 -1.99 -7.54 30.59
C ASP A 228 -0.53 -7.76 30.21
N PHE A 229 -0.30 -8.37 29.05
CA PHE A 229 1.02 -8.65 28.51
C PHE A 229 1.05 -8.49 26.98
N PRO A 230 2.23 -8.25 26.38
CA PRO A 230 2.41 -8.25 24.94
C PRO A 230 1.89 -9.54 24.29
N SER A 231 1.02 -9.41 23.27
CA SER A 231 0.46 -10.53 22.49
C SER A 231 -0.06 -10.09 21.13
N CYS A 232 -0.16 -10.99 20.15
CA CYS A 232 -0.81 -10.69 18.87
C CYS A 232 -2.29 -11.06 18.81
N GLY A 233 -3.01 -10.90 19.93
CA GLY A 233 -4.43 -11.21 19.98
C GLY A 233 -4.73 -12.72 19.94
N SER A 234 -5.82 -13.07 19.25
CA SER A 234 -6.20 -14.47 19.05
C SER A 234 -5.18 -15.20 18.17
N THR A 235 -4.63 -16.29 18.69
CA THR A 235 -3.60 -17.10 18.03
C THR A 235 -4.18 -17.89 16.86
N PHE A 236 -5.37 -18.44 17.04
CA PHE A 236 -6.07 -19.23 16.03
C PHE A 236 -7.39 -18.57 15.63
N LYS A 237 -7.74 -18.72 14.35
CA LYS A 237 -9.08 -18.39 13.86
C LYS A 237 -10.11 -19.28 14.52
N ASN A 238 -11.32 -18.78 14.69
CA ASN A 238 -12.48 -19.62 15.02
C ASN A 238 -12.84 -20.50 13.81
N ASN A 239 -13.05 -21.79 14.06
CA ASN A 239 -13.70 -22.67 13.09
C ASN A 239 -15.22 -22.63 13.35
N HIS A 240 -15.97 -21.91 12.52
CA HIS A 240 -17.41 -21.75 12.73
C HIS A 240 -18.21 -23.06 12.59
N GLU A 241 -17.67 -24.08 11.92
CA GLU A 241 -18.33 -25.39 11.77
C GLU A 241 -18.42 -26.15 13.10
N CYS A 242 -17.50 -25.91 14.04
CA CYS A 242 -17.51 -26.59 15.33
C CYS A 242 -18.45 -25.94 16.37
N GLY A 243 -19.04 -24.78 16.04
CA GLY A 243 -20.00 -24.08 16.92
C GLY A 243 -19.43 -23.56 18.23
N LYS A 244 -18.11 -23.72 18.49
CA LYS A 244 -17.41 -23.26 19.69
C LYS A 244 -16.27 -22.29 19.34
N PRO A 245 -16.06 -21.21 20.12
CA PRO A 245 -14.86 -20.39 19.99
C PRO A 245 -13.58 -21.17 20.30
N SER A 246 -12.49 -20.89 19.59
CA SER A 246 -11.20 -21.58 19.77
C SER A 246 -10.66 -21.46 21.20
N GLY A 247 -10.91 -20.33 21.88
CA GLY A 247 -10.52 -20.14 23.28
C GLY A 247 -11.15 -21.16 24.23
N MET A 248 -12.46 -21.44 24.08
CA MET A 248 -13.14 -22.44 24.92
C MET A 248 -12.61 -23.85 24.65
N ILE A 249 -12.26 -24.16 23.40
CA ILE A 249 -11.66 -25.46 23.05
C ILE A 249 -10.33 -25.64 23.79
N PHE A 250 -9.48 -24.61 23.82
CA PHE A 250 -8.19 -24.70 24.51
C PHE A 250 -8.32 -24.69 26.05
N GLU A 251 -9.34 -24.04 26.60
CA GLU A 251 -9.70 -24.14 28.01
C GLU A 251 -10.11 -25.58 28.38
N GLU A 252 -10.99 -26.19 27.58
CA GLU A 252 -11.44 -27.59 27.76
C GLU A 252 -10.28 -28.59 27.64
N LEU A 253 -9.30 -28.30 26.77
CA LEU A 253 -8.09 -29.09 26.58
C LEU A 253 -6.99 -28.82 27.64
N GLY A 254 -7.24 -27.93 28.61
CA GLY A 254 -6.32 -27.67 29.72
C GLY A 254 -5.09 -26.83 29.36
N PHE A 255 -5.14 -26.01 28.30
CA PHE A 255 -4.03 -25.13 27.92
C PHE A 255 -3.98 -23.82 28.71
N SER A 256 -5.01 -23.46 29.48
CA SER A 256 -5.01 -22.24 30.30
C SER A 256 -3.79 -22.20 31.23
N GLY A 257 -2.94 -21.17 31.09
CA GLY A 257 -1.71 -21.05 31.89
C GLY A 257 -0.55 -21.95 31.42
N ALA A 258 -0.70 -22.73 30.35
CA ALA A 258 0.36 -23.53 29.78
C ALA A 258 1.54 -22.65 29.34
N ARG A 259 2.76 -23.17 29.47
CA ARG A 259 4.00 -22.41 29.27
C ARG A 259 4.98 -23.16 28.38
N GLU A 260 5.64 -22.40 27.52
CA GLU A 260 6.85 -22.79 26.79
C GLU A 260 7.83 -21.60 26.87
N GLY A 261 8.99 -21.77 27.49
CA GLY A 261 9.91 -20.65 27.71
C GLY A 261 9.23 -19.44 28.36
N GLY A 262 9.34 -18.27 27.73
CA GLY A 262 8.67 -17.03 28.15
C GLY A 262 7.22 -16.88 27.67
N ALA A 263 6.76 -17.75 26.76
CA ALA A 263 5.42 -17.73 26.18
C ALA A 263 4.41 -18.45 27.09
N VAL A 264 3.27 -17.82 27.37
CA VAL A 264 2.25 -18.33 28.29
C VAL A 264 0.86 -18.17 27.68
N VAL A 265 0.07 -19.25 27.69
CA VAL A 265 -1.35 -19.18 27.28
C VAL A 265 -2.16 -18.47 28.35
N GLY A 266 -3.01 -17.54 27.94
CA GLY A 266 -3.84 -16.74 28.84
C GLY A 266 -4.78 -17.58 29.70
N GLU A 267 -4.78 -17.33 31.02
CA GLU A 267 -5.66 -18.02 31.97
C GLU A 267 -7.14 -17.65 31.79
N HIS A 268 -7.42 -16.42 31.37
CA HIS A 268 -8.77 -15.90 31.18
C HIS A 268 -9.25 -15.91 29.72
N HIS A 269 -8.35 -16.28 28.80
CA HIS A 269 -8.66 -16.48 27.40
C HIS A 269 -7.60 -17.36 26.73
N ALA A 270 -7.85 -18.67 26.64
CA ALA A 270 -6.83 -19.63 26.17
C ALA A 270 -6.55 -19.61 24.65
N ASN A 271 -7.05 -18.62 23.91
CA ASN A 271 -6.63 -18.37 22.53
C ASN A 271 -5.57 -17.25 22.43
N PHE A 272 -5.18 -16.65 23.55
CA PHE A 272 -4.11 -15.66 23.60
C PHE A 272 -2.84 -16.32 24.11
N ILE A 273 -1.73 -16.12 23.40
CA ILE A 273 -0.40 -16.44 23.90
C ILE A 273 0.27 -15.11 24.24
N PHE A 274 0.73 -14.99 25.47
CA PHE A 274 1.38 -13.80 26.00
C PHE A 274 2.89 -13.99 26.06
N ASN A 275 3.63 -12.94 25.75
CA ASN A 275 5.02 -12.80 26.18
C ASN A 275 5.03 -12.24 27.61
N THR A 276 5.24 -13.12 28.60
CA THR A 276 5.31 -12.71 30.02
C THR A 276 6.70 -12.21 30.44
N GLY A 277 7.60 -12.04 29.46
CA GLY A 277 8.99 -11.67 29.63
C GLY A 277 9.92 -12.72 29.00
N GLY A 278 10.79 -12.28 28.09
CA GLY A 278 11.83 -13.11 27.48
C GLY A 278 11.36 -14.24 26.57
N ALA A 279 10.10 -14.22 26.09
CA ALA A 279 9.63 -15.19 25.11
C ALA A 279 10.39 -15.04 23.78
N SER A 280 10.78 -16.16 23.18
CA SER A 280 11.22 -16.21 21.78
C SER A 280 10.05 -16.49 20.84
N ALA A 281 10.23 -16.19 19.55
CA ALA A 281 9.23 -16.56 18.54
C ALA A 281 9.10 -18.08 18.43
N CYS A 282 10.21 -18.79 18.62
CA CYS A 282 10.22 -20.26 18.69
C CYS A 282 9.36 -20.79 19.84
N ASP A 283 9.38 -20.15 21.02
CA ASP A 283 8.55 -20.55 22.16
C ASP A 283 7.05 -20.41 21.83
N VAL A 284 6.66 -19.28 21.24
CA VAL A 284 5.28 -19.04 20.80
C VAL A 284 4.83 -20.10 19.79
N LEU A 285 5.66 -20.43 18.79
CA LEU A 285 5.31 -21.42 17.77
C LEU A 285 5.26 -22.86 18.32
N LYS A 286 6.13 -23.23 19.26
CA LYS A 286 6.07 -24.57 19.88
C LYS A 286 4.76 -24.76 20.65
N ILE A 287 4.39 -23.81 21.50
CA ILE A 287 3.14 -23.93 22.27
C ILE A 287 1.91 -23.86 21.36
N ALA A 288 1.92 -22.99 20.34
CA ALA A 288 0.87 -22.96 19.32
C ALA A 288 0.77 -24.28 18.55
N GLY A 289 1.89 -24.89 18.15
CA GLY A 289 1.94 -26.19 17.49
C GLY A 289 1.33 -27.30 18.35
N ASN A 290 1.64 -27.31 19.66
CA ASN A 290 1.05 -28.26 20.62
C ASN A 290 -0.46 -28.07 20.76
N MET A 291 -0.91 -26.82 20.90
CA MET A 291 -2.32 -26.44 20.94
C MET A 291 -3.06 -26.94 19.68
N ARG A 292 -2.54 -26.62 18.49
CA ARG A 292 -3.14 -27.04 17.21
C ARG A 292 -3.22 -28.55 17.07
N SER A 293 -2.19 -29.28 17.51
CA SER A 293 -2.13 -30.74 17.50
C SER A 293 -3.19 -31.35 18.42
N ALA A 294 -3.33 -30.82 19.64
CA ALA A 294 -4.34 -31.26 20.61
C ALA A 294 -5.77 -30.96 20.14
N ALA A 295 -6.04 -29.77 19.59
CA ALA A 295 -7.34 -29.42 19.02
C ALA A 295 -7.78 -30.42 17.94
N LEU A 296 -6.85 -30.85 17.07
CA LEU A 296 -7.15 -31.86 16.06
C LEU A 296 -7.34 -33.26 16.65
N LYS A 297 -6.43 -33.71 17.53
CA LYS A 297 -6.41 -35.09 18.01
C LYS A 297 -7.48 -35.40 19.05
N GLU A 298 -7.75 -34.45 19.94
CA GLU A 298 -8.59 -34.64 21.11
C GLU A 298 -9.99 -34.05 20.93
N ALA A 299 -10.09 -32.91 20.24
CA ALA A 299 -11.38 -32.26 19.96
C ALA A 299 -11.89 -32.49 18.52
N GLY A 300 -11.08 -33.06 17.62
CA GLY A 300 -11.46 -33.27 16.23
C GLY A 300 -11.61 -31.97 15.42
N VAL A 301 -11.11 -30.84 15.94
CA VAL A 301 -11.28 -29.52 15.33
C VAL A 301 -10.00 -29.10 14.61
N LYS A 302 -10.12 -28.86 13.30
CA LYS A 302 -9.04 -28.26 12.52
C LYS A 302 -9.04 -26.74 12.72
N LEU A 303 -7.99 -26.24 13.37
CA LEU A 303 -7.77 -24.80 13.57
C LEU A 303 -6.64 -24.29 12.67
N GLU A 304 -6.82 -23.06 12.18
CA GLU A 304 -5.85 -22.32 11.39
C GLU A 304 -5.19 -21.24 12.24
N LEU A 305 -3.86 -21.13 12.13
CA LEU A 305 -3.12 -20.03 12.73
C LEU A 305 -3.59 -18.69 12.14
N GLU A 306 -3.84 -17.71 13.00
CA GLU A 306 -4.23 -16.35 12.60
C GLU A 306 -3.04 -15.38 12.65
N VAL A 307 -2.13 -15.58 13.61
CA VAL A 307 -0.92 -14.78 13.74
C VAL A 307 -0.02 -14.98 12.53
N GLU A 308 0.43 -13.89 11.90
CA GLU A 308 1.30 -13.93 10.73
C GLU A 308 2.78 -14.04 11.17
N CYS A 309 3.41 -15.18 10.86
CA CYS A 309 4.85 -15.35 11.04
C CYS A 309 5.61 -14.52 10.00
N THR A 310 6.61 -13.74 10.43
CA THR A 310 7.38 -12.85 9.56
C THR A 310 8.89 -13.03 9.73
N GLY A 311 9.58 -13.42 8.65
CA GLY A 311 11.02 -13.69 8.65
C GLY A 311 11.35 -15.17 8.44
N LEU A 312 12.55 -15.57 8.87
CA LEU A 312 13.10 -16.91 8.66
C LEU A 312 12.93 -17.77 9.91
N PHE A 313 12.26 -18.93 9.82
CA PHE A 313 12.00 -19.80 10.98
C PHE A 313 12.43 -21.25 10.72
N PRO A 314 12.65 -22.07 11.77
CA PRO A 314 12.70 -23.52 11.62
C PRO A 314 11.40 -24.07 11.01
N ARG A 315 11.52 -24.88 9.94
CA ARG A 315 10.35 -25.39 9.20
C ARG A 315 9.45 -26.28 10.03
N ASN A 316 10.02 -27.11 10.89
CA ASN A 316 9.25 -27.99 11.76
C ASN A 316 8.26 -27.21 12.66
N LEU A 317 8.60 -25.99 13.08
CA LEU A 317 7.70 -25.13 13.85
C LEU A 317 6.59 -24.52 12.97
N LEU A 318 6.94 -24.07 11.76
CA LEU A 318 5.97 -23.57 10.80
C LEU A 318 4.98 -24.66 10.37
N ASP A 319 5.47 -25.86 10.06
CA ASP A 319 4.66 -27.04 9.72
C ASP A 319 3.72 -27.42 10.86
N ALA A 320 4.21 -27.43 12.10
CA ALA A 320 3.41 -27.73 13.29
C ALA A 320 2.24 -26.74 13.47
N CYS A 321 2.46 -25.46 13.14
CA CYS A 321 1.42 -24.44 13.20
C CYS A 321 0.56 -24.34 11.93
N GLY A 322 1.00 -24.94 10.82
CA GLY A 322 0.36 -24.80 9.52
C GLY A 322 0.58 -23.42 8.89
N SER A 323 1.67 -22.73 9.24
CA SER A 323 2.03 -21.44 8.66
C SER A 323 2.68 -21.65 7.28
N PRO A 324 2.26 -20.94 6.23
CA PRO A 324 2.87 -21.06 4.90
C PRO A 324 4.29 -20.49 4.88
N TYR A 325 5.17 -21.09 4.07
CA TYR A 325 6.54 -20.61 3.90
C TYR A 325 7.15 -21.03 2.56
N GLN A 326 8.23 -20.35 2.21
CA GLN A 326 9.15 -20.76 1.16
C GLN A 326 10.43 -21.30 1.79
N VAL A 327 10.84 -22.51 1.38
CA VAL A 327 12.07 -23.15 1.88
C VAL A 327 13.26 -22.24 1.59
N ASP A 328 14.08 -22.01 2.60
CA ASP A 328 15.32 -21.27 2.41
C ASP A 328 16.29 -22.07 1.53
N ARG A 329 16.92 -21.38 0.59
CA ARG A 329 17.77 -22.04 -0.41
C ARG A 329 19.07 -22.54 0.20
N ASP A 330 19.60 -21.82 1.18
CA ASP A 330 20.92 -22.06 1.74
C ASP A 330 20.84 -22.98 2.98
N ASP A 331 19.68 -23.04 3.65
CA ASP A 331 19.37 -23.93 4.77
C ASP A 331 17.96 -24.54 4.64
N SER A 332 17.88 -25.76 4.10
CA SER A 332 16.61 -26.45 3.86
C SER A 332 15.82 -26.81 5.13
N SER A 333 16.41 -26.64 6.33
CA SER A 333 15.72 -26.79 7.61
C SER A 333 14.90 -25.55 7.99
N LYS A 334 15.08 -24.43 7.28
CA LYS A 334 14.40 -23.16 7.54
C LYS A 334 13.47 -22.74 6.40
N GLY A 335 12.52 -21.87 6.73
CA GLY A 335 11.53 -21.35 5.80
C GLY A 335 11.25 -19.86 6.05
N TRP A 336 11.18 -19.10 4.97
CA TRP A 336 10.75 -17.70 4.96
C TRP A 336 9.23 -17.63 5.00
N SER A 337 8.66 -16.81 5.89
CA SER A 337 7.23 -16.58 6.01
C SER A 337 6.92 -15.08 6.11
N GLY A 338 5.70 -14.69 5.73
CA GLY A 338 5.19 -13.32 5.90
C GLY A 338 5.90 -12.24 5.08
N LEU A 339 6.59 -12.60 3.99
CA LEU A 339 7.30 -11.64 3.14
C LEU A 339 6.44 -11.21 1.94
N LEU A 340 6.61 -9.95 1.54
CA LEU A 340 6.14 -9.41 0.26
C LEU A 340 7.13 -9.73 -0.87
N LEU A 341 8.43 -9.60 -0.60
CA LEU A 341 9.51 -10.00 -1.50
C LEU A 341 10.42 -10.99 -0.76
N TYR A 342 10.65 -12.15 -1.37
CA TYR A 342 11.50 -13.20 -0.83
C TYR A 342 12.94 -13.05 -1.35
N PRO A 343 13.95 -13.59 -0.63
CA PRO A 343 15.33 -13.56 -1.12
C PRO A 343 15.45 -14.17 -2.52
N ASN A 344 16.28 -13.54 -3.37
CA ASN A 344 16.52 -13.94 -4.77
C ASN A 344 15.33 -13.76 -5.73
N GLY A 345 14.30 -12.99 -5.38
CA GLY A 345 13.22 -12.61 -6.31
C GLY A 345 12.26 -13.74 -6.70
N VAL A 346 12.44 -14.95 -6.16
CA VAL A 346 11.45 -16.03 -6.28
C VAL A 346 10.41 -15.77 -5.21
N SER A 347 9.41 -14.94 -5.49
CA SER A 347 8.22 -14.93 -4.62
C SER A 347 7.41 -16.21 -4.87
N GLY A 348 6.71 -16.69 -3.85
CA GLY A 348 5.63 -17.68 -4.03
C GLY A 348 4.45 -17.13 -4.85
N ILE A 349 4.52 -15.85 -5.24
CA ILE A 349 3.56 -15.12 -6.04
C ILE A 349 4.09 -15.15 -7.48
N LYS A 350 3.29 -15.54 -8.47
CA LYS A 350 3.75 -15.51 -9.86
C LYS A 350 4.05 -14.05 -10.26
N HIS A 351 5.32 -13.63 -10.26
CA HIS A 351 5.73 -12.44 -10.98
C HIS A 351 5.59 -12.73 -12.47
N ALA A 352 4.45 -12.34 -13.05
CA ALA A 352 4.36 -12.29 -14.49
C ALA A 352 5.46 -11.35 -15.00
N THR A 353 6.19 -11.76 -16.04
CA THR A 353 6.88 -10.78 -16.91
C THR A 353 5.88 -9.67 -17.20
N ALA A 354 6.25 -8.41 -16.99
CA ALA A 354 5.33 -7.27 -17.10
C ALA A 354 4.53 -7.39 -18.41
N ALA A 355 3.27 -7.78 -18.29
CA ALA A 355 2.38 -7.90 -19.43
C ALA A 355 1.95 -6.47 -19.76
N PHE A 356 2.12 -6.10 -21.02
CA PHE A 356 1.61 -4.83 -21.52
C PHE A 356 0.21 -5.05 -22.11
N PRO A 357 -0.74 -4.11 -21.91
CA PRO A 357 -0.58 -2.84 -21.20
C PRO A 357 -0.48 -2.98 -19.67
N ARG A 358 0.36 -2.15 -19.05
CA ARG A 358 0.60 -2.09 -17.59
C ARG A 358 0.03 -0.79 -17.01
N ILE A 359 -0.89 -0.90 -16.06
CA ILE A 359 -1.39 0.26 -15.30
C ILE A 359 -0.26 0.83 -14.43
N LEU A 360 -0.06 2.14 -14.49
CA LEU A 360 0.89 2.89 -13.66
C LEU A 360 0.19 3.52 -12.46
N ILE A 361 -0.87 4.27 -12.73
CA ILE A 361 -1.79 4.78 -11.71
C ILE A 361 -3.23 4.60 -12.18
N GLU A 362 -4.14 4.23 -11.28
CA GLU A 362 -5.57 4.16 -11.57
C GLU A 362 -6.41 4.43 -10.31
N GLY A 363 -7.36 5.36 -10.41
CA GLY A 363 -8.17 5.72 -9.26
C GLY A 363 -9.34 6.64 -9.57
N PRO A 364 -10.17 6.95 -8.55
CA PRO A 364 -11.24 7.91 -8.70
C PRO A 364 -10.66 9.30 -8.97
N LEU A 365 -11.36 10.07 -9.78
CA LEU A 365 -11.09 11.46 -10.07
C LEU A 365 -12.44 12.16 -10.22
N ALA A 366 -12.67 13.29 -9.55
CA ALA A 366 -14.02 13.79 -9.31
C ALA A 366 -14.94 12.74 -8.62
N SER A 367 -16.16 13.14 -8.27
CA SER A 367 -17.15 12.22 -7.67
C SER A 367 -17.65 11.13 -8.64
N ALA A 368 -17.48 11.34 -9.95
CA ALA A 368 -18.07 10.49 -10.99
C ALA A 368 -17.14 10.07 -12.13
N ALA A 369 -15.82 10.29 -12.02
CA ALA A 369 -14.86 9.81 -13.01
C ALA A 369 -13.81 8.87 -12.41
N ARG A 370 -13.15 8.12 -13.29
CA ARG A 370 -12.02 7.26 -12.97
C ARG A 370 -10.90 7.54 -13.96
N VAL A 371 -9.72 7.86 -13.46
CA VAL A 371 -8.54 8.16 -14.27
C VAL A 371 -7.59 6.97 -14.26
N SER A 372 -6.93 6.74 -15.40
CA SER A 372 -5.90 5.71 -15.55
C SER A 372 -4.75 6.25 -16.40
N VAL A 373 -3.52 5.96 -15.97
CA VAL A 373 -2.31 6.13 -16.79
C VAL A 373 -1.68 4.76 -16.95
N THR A 374 -1.40 4.38 -18.19
CA THR A 374 -1.01 3.03 -18.58
C THR A 374 0.21 3.08 -19.49
N GLN A 375 1.18 2.22 -19.22
CA GLN A 375 2.30 1.94 -20.11
C GLN A 375 1.86 0.87 -21.13
N LEU A 376 1.90 1.20 -22.42
CA LEU A 376 1.37 0.37 -23.51
C LEU A 376 2.39 -0.64 -24.07
N ILE A 377 3.69 -0.31 -23.97
CA ILE A 377 4.82 -1.16 -24.40
C ILE A 377 6.01 -0.95 -23.45
N SER A 378 6.95 -1.89 -23.44
CA SER A 378 8.16 -1.75 -22.62
C SER A 378 8.99 -0.53 -23.00
N LEU A 379 9.74 0.02 -22.04
CA LEU A 379 10.68 1.11 -22.29
C LEU A 379 11.75 0.70 -23.31
N HIS A 380 12.15 -0.57 -23.31
CA HIS A 380 13.06 -1.11 -24.32
C HIS A 380 12.45 -1.06 -25.73
N GLU A 381 11.22 -1.54 -25.91
CA GLU A 381 10.52 -1.48 -27.19
C GLU A 381 10.27 -0.04 -27.62
N ALA A 382 9.88 0.83 -26.68
CA ALA A 382 9.65 2.24 -26.93
C ALA A 382 10.90 2.95 -27.46
N ARG A 383 12.10 2.63 -26.94
CA ARG A 383 13.37 3.15 -27.49
C ARG A 383 13.68 2.67 -28.90
N LEU A 384 13.29 1.43 -29.23
CA LEU A 384 13.48 0.88 -30.58
C LEU A 384 12.46 1.42 -31.59
N GLN A 385 11.28 1.80 -31.12
CA GLN A 385 10.15 2.23 -31.94
C GLN A 385 9.51 3.50 -31.34
N PRO A 386 10.23 4.63 -31.38
CA PRO A 386 9.92 5.79 -30.54
C PRO A 386 8.62 6.50 -30.90
N ASP A 387 8.09 6.29 -32.11
CA ASP A 387 6.84 6.89 -32.57
C ASP A 387 5.59 6.05 -32.26
N LYS A 388 5.74 4.84 -31.73
CA LYS A 388 4.60 4.04 -31.29
C LYS A 388 3.96 4.64 -30.02
N PRO A 389 2.64 4.45 -29.81
CA PRO A 389 2.00 4.75 -28.54
C PRO A 389 2.72 4.03 -27.39
N PHE A 390 3.27 4.81 -26.46
CA PHE A 390 4.07 4.34 -25.34
C PHE A 390 3.33 4.45 -24.02
N LEU A 391 2.73 5.62 -23.75
CA LEU A 391 1.83 5.84 -22.62
C LEU A 391 0.43 6.17 -23.09
N SER A 392 -0.56 5.83 -22.28
CA SER A 392 -1.95 6.24 -22.46
C SER A 392 -2.48 6.79 -21.16
N TRP A 393 -3.17 7.93 -21.24
CA TRP A 393 -3.99 8.48 -20.18
C TRP A 393 -5.44 8.45 -20.62
N SER A 394 -6.32 8.00 -19.72
CA SER A 394 -7.76 7.97 -19.96
C SER A 394 -8.54 8.38 -18.72
N THR A 395 -9.67 9.01 -18.95
CA THR A 395 -10.67 9.39 -17.95
C THR A 395 -12.00 8.78 -18.37
N ALA A 396 -12.51 7.84 -17.58
CA ALA A 396 -13.80 7.20 -17.79
C ALA A 396 -14.86 7.85 -16.89
N LEU A 397 -16.03 8.15 -17.46
CA LEU A 397 -17.17 8.74 -16.76
C LEU A 397 -18.15 7.65 -16.36
N LYS A 398 -18.79 7.81 -15.20
CA LYS A 398 -19.97 7.01 -14.86
C LYS A 398 -21.10 7.31 -15.88
N PRO A 399 -21.85 6.30 -16.35
CA PRO A 399 -22.93 6.52 -17.31
C PRO A 399 -23.95 7.54 -16.80
N GLY A 400 -24.27 8.54 -17.64
CA GLY A 400 -25.27 9.58 -17.33
C GLY A 400 -24.76 10.74 -16.45
N GLU A 401 -23.51 10.71 -16.01
CA GLU A 401 -22.92 11.78 -15.20
C GLU A 401 -22.22 12.83 -16.07
N HIS A 402 -22.43 14.10 -15.71
CA HIS A 402 -21.85 15.26 -16.39
C HIS A 402 -21.05 16.10 -15.39
N VAL A 403 -19.82 15.67 -15.11
CA VAL A 403 -19.00 16.28 -14.05
C VAL A 403 -18.00 17.34 -14.50
N PHE A 404 -17.62 17.36 -15.78
CA PHE A 404 -16.66 18.32 -16.33
C PHE A 404 -17.39 19.49 -17.00
N LEU A 405 -17.83 20.44 -16.18
CA LEU A 405 -18.48 21.69 -16.60
C LEU A 405 -17.69 22.89 -16.04
N PRO A 406 -17.77 24.09 -16.67
CA PRO A 406 -18.45 24.39 -17.94
C PRO A 406 -17.68 23.82 -19.15
N VAL A 407 -18.31 23.78 -20.33
CA VAL A 407 -17.71 23.26 -21.58
C VAL A 407 -17.42 24.42 -22.54
N PRO A 408 -16.28 24.44 -23.26
CA PRO A 408 -15.96 25.50 -24.21
C PRO A 408 -16.88 25.49 -25.44
N GLU A 409 -17.25 26.69 -25.91
CA GLU A 409 -17.90 26.90 -27.21
C GLU A 409 -16.87 26.80 -28.36
N ALA A 410 -16.40 25.58 -28.62
CA ALA A 410 -15.39 25.29 -29.63
C ALA A 410 -15.64 23.94 -30.31
N PRO A 411 -15.13 23.73 -31.54
CA PRO A 411 -15.22 22.44 -32.22
C PRO A 411 -14.63 21.30 -31.38
N ARG A 412 -15.21 20.11 -31.48
CA ARG A 412 -14.65 18.89 -30.85
C ARG A 412 -13.22 18.67 -31.32
N GLY A 413 -12.32 18.33 -30.40
CA GLY A 413 -10.90 18.10 -30.72
C GLY A 413 -10.04 19.37 -30.89
N ALA A 414 -10.61 20.56 -30.73
CA ALA A 414 -9.87 21.80 -30.93
C ALA A 414 -8.75 22.00 -29.87
N PHE A 415 -7.62 22.56 -30.30
CA PHE A 415 -6.59 23.07 -29.40
C PHE A 415 -7.03 24.44 -28.87
N ILE A 416 -7.08 24.62 -27.54
CA ILE A 416 -7.65 25.81 -26.90
C ILE A 416 -6.69 26.36 -25.84
N ASP A 417 -6.22 27.58 -26.03
CA ASP A 417 -5.57 28.37 -24.98
C ASP A 417 -6.63 28.78 -23.92
N GLY A 418 -6.30 28.65 -22.64
CA GLY A 418 -7.24 28.94 -21.56
C GLY A 418 -8.21 27.80 -21.23
N LEU A 419 -7.89 26.56 -21.60
CA LEU A 419 -8.78 25.42 -21.34
C LEU A 419 -9.04 25.18 -19.84
N TRP A 420 -8.10 25.56 -18.97
CA TRP A 420 -8.24 25.58 -17.50
C TRP A 420 -9.40 26.44 -16.97
N ASN A 421 -10.05 27.26 -17.79
CA ASN A 421 -11.28 27.97 -17.42
C ASN A 421 -12.55 27.08 -17.51
N TYR A 422 -12.39 25.83 -17.93
CA TYR A 422 -13.48 24.88 -18.19
C TYR A 422 -13.32 23.60 -17.36
N GLY A 423 -14.34 22.75 -17.41
CA GLY A 423 -14.30 21.42 -16.85
C GLY A 423 -13.32 20.52 -17.61
N VAL A 424 -12.19 20.17 -17.00
CA VAL A 424 -11.14 19.35 -17.61
C VAL A 424 -10.65 18.25 -16.69
N SER A 425 -10.24 17.14 -17.30
CA SER A 425 -9.31 16.20 -16.68
C SER A 425 -7.90 16.60 -17.09
N GLU A 426 -6.94 16.41 -16.19
CA GLU A 426 -5.56 16.84 -16.38
C GLU A 426 -4.58 15.71 -16.04
N LEU A 427 -3.46 15.67 -16.75
CA LEU A 427 -2.33 14.80 -16.50
C LEU A 427 -1.04 15.61 -16.42
N PHE A 428 -0.29 15.40 -15.36
CA PHE A 428 1.07 15.91 -15.21
C PHE A 428 2.08 14.76 -15.30
N ILE A 429 3.14 14.99 -16.08
CA ILE A 429 4.25 14.04 -16.25
C ILE A 429 5.56 14.76 -15.95
N GLY A 430 6.31 14.28 -14.95
CA GLY A 430 7.68 14.71 -14.65
C GLY A 430 8.70 13.59 -14.90
N ASN A 431 10.00 13.93 -14.92
CA ASN A 431 11.09 12.99 -15.20
C ASN A 431 11.58 12.17 -13.98
N GLY A 432 10.99 12.36 -12.80
CA GLY A 432 11.33 11.66 -11.56
C GLY A 432 12.69 11.99 -10.92
N LYS A 433 13.45 12.94 -11.48
CA LYS A 433 14.77 13.37 -10.98
C LYS A 433 14.85 14.87 -10.68
N ASP A 434 14.25 15.67 -11.56
CA ASP A 434 14.20 17.12 -11.49
C ASP A 434 12.82 17.51 -10.94
N GLU A 435 12.83 18.14 -9.77
CA GLU A 435 11.63 18.62 -9.10
C GLU A 435 11.10 19.92 -9.73
N GLY A 436 11.64 20.40 -10.86
CA GLY A 436 11.16 21.60 -11.55
C GLY A 436 10.43 21.32 -12.87
N ARG A 437 10.96 20.41 -13.71
CA ARG A 437 10.47 20.20 -15.08
C ARG A 437 9.33 19.19 -15.16
N TYR A 438 8.23 19.59 -15.78
CA TYR A 438 7.09 18.72 -16.04
C TYR A 438 6.30 19.16 -17.28
N LEU A 439 5.54 18.21 -17.80
CA LEU A 439 4.52 18.42 -18.83
C LEU A 439 3.15 18.40 -18.19
N GLU A 440 2.24 19.19 -18.74
CA GLU A 440 0.82 19.21 -18.38
C GLU A 440 -0.02 19.02 -19.63
N PHE A 441 -1.05 18.18 -19.52
CA PHE A 441 -2.02 17.92 -20.57
C PHE A 441 -3.40 18.05 -19.99
N GLU A 442 -4.27 18.83 -20.64
CA GLU A 442 -5.65 18.97 -20.23
C GLU A 442 -6.58 18.52 -21.35
N MET A 443 -7.71 17.94 -20.99
CA MET A 443 -8.71 17.51 -21.95
C MET A 443 -10.12 17.59 -21.38
N THR A 444 -11.05 18.05 -22.22
CA THR A 444 -12.48 17.99 -21.94
C THR A 444 -13.08 16.66 -22.45
N PRO A 445 -14.28 16.26 -22.00
CA PRO A 445 -14.96 15.07 -22.53
C PRO A 445 -15.24 15.10 -24.04
N ALA A 446 -15.34 16.29 -24.64
CA ALA A 446 -15.57 16.48 -26.07
C ALA A 446 -14.26 16.55 -26.90
N GLY A 447 -13.12 16.40 -26.22
CA GLY A 447 -11.80 16.25 -26.82
C GLY A 447 -11.05 17.53 -27.13
N GLN A 448 -11.61 18.70 -26.78
CA GLN A 448 -10.83 19.93 -26.74
C GLN A 448 -9.68 19.78 -25.73
N TRP A 449 -8.50 20.28 -26.07
CA TRP A 449 -7.28 19.97 -25.35
C TRP A 449 -6.25 21.11 -25.36
N VAL A 450 -5.32 21.06 -24.42
CA VAL A 450 -4.07 21.84 -24.42
C VAL A 450 -2.93 20.99 -23.88
N ALA A 451 -1.70 21.32 -24.27
CA ALA A 451 -0.47 20.69 -23.79
C ALA A 451 0.58 21.78 -23.51
N LEU A 452 1.27 21.64 -22.38
CA LEU A 452 2.12 22.67 -21.81
C LEU A 452 3.44 22.06 -21.29
N ALA A 453 4.54 22.79 -21.42
CA ALA A 453 5.84 22.45 -20.85
C ALA A 453 6.25 23.50 -19.82
N PHE A 454 6.75 23.05 -18.67
CA PHE A 454 7.16 23.90 -17.55
C PHE A 454 8.61 23.64 -17.11
N ASP A 455 9.29 24.72 -16.74
CA ASP A 455 10.63 24.77 -16.12
C ASP A 455 10.52 25.32 -14.68
N GLY A 456 9.68 24.67 -13.87
CA GLY A 456 9.33 25.07 -12.51
C GLY A 456 7.83 25.34 -12.35
N ALA A 457 7.39 25.49 -11.10
CA ALA A 457 5.98 25.73 -10.79
C ALA A 457 5.43 26.94 -11.55
N ARG A 458 4.44 26.70 -12.42
CA ARG A 458 3.75 27.72 -13.26
C ARG A 458 4.68 28.57 -14.14
N LYS A 459 5.93 28.15 -14.36
CA LYS A 459 6.87 28.83 -15.25
C LYS A 459 6.97 28.06 -16.57
N ARG A 460 6.37 28.59 -17.64
CA ARG A 460 6.46 28.00 -18.99
C ARG A 460 7.92 27.87 -19.42
N ALA A 461 8.23 26.76 -20.07
CA ALA A 461 9.58 26.47 -20.58
C ALA A 461 10.01 27.48 -21.67
N GLU A 462 11.30 27.76 -21.73
CA GLU A 462 11.87 28.70 -22.72
C GLU A 462 11.60 28.18 -24.15
N GLY A 463 11.06 29.04 -25.02
CA GLY A 463 10.67 28.70 -26.39
C GLY A 463 9.26 28.10 -26.53
N TYR A 464 8.54 27.87 -25.43
CA TYR A 464 7.16 27.36 -25.40
C TYR A 464 6.18 28.32 -24.68
N GLU A 465 6.55 29.61 -24.60
CA GLU A 465 5.72 30.62 -23.93
C GLU A 465 4.45 30.94 -24.71
N VAL A 466 4.51 30.86 -26.04
CA VAL A 466 3.38 31.03 -26.96
C VAL A 466 2.74 29.67 -27.23
N LEU A 467 1.44 29.54 -26.95
CA LEU A 467 0.75 28.26 -27.09
C LEU A 467 0.45 27.94 -28.55
N THR A 468 0.93 26.79 -29.00
CA THR A 468 0.68 26.25 -30.34
C THR A 468 0.60 24.72 -30.30
N PRO A 469 -0.13 24.08 -31.24
CA PRO A 469 -0.23 22.61 -31.29
C PRO A 469 1.01 21.91 -31.89
N GLU A 470 1.83 22.62 -32.68
CA GLU A 470 2.89 22.05 -33.52
C GLU A 470 3.95 21.19 -32.79
N PRO A 471 4.41 21.48 -31.55
CA PRO A 471 5.38 20.61 -30.89
C PRO A 471 4.78 19.29 -30.39
N TRP A 472 3.45 19.19 -30.31
CA TRP A 472 2.73 18.09 -29.67
C TRP A 472 2.15 17.08 -30.66
N VAL A 473 1.63 17.57 -31.80
CA VAL A 473 0.77 16.79 -32.72
C VAL A 473 1.43 15.55 -33.34
N ASP A 474 2.76 15.51 -33.47
CA ASP A 474 3.44 14.36 -34.09
C ASP A 474 3.43 13.11 -33.20
N GLY A 475 3.53 13.28 -31.88
CA GLY A 475 3.62 12.18 -30.91
C GLY A 475 2.44 12.07 -29.95
N LEU A 476 1.44 12.94 -30.08
CA LEU A 476 0.20 12.92 -29.31
C LEU A 476 -0.97 12.44 -30.18
N ARG A 477 -1.82 11.59 -29.61
CA ARG A 477 -3.07 11.16 -30.25
C ARG A 477 -4.22 11.29 -29.26
N LEU A 478 -5.24 12.06 -29.63
CA LEU A 478 -6.47 12.18 -28.87
C LEU A 478 -7.27 10.88 -28.94
N GLN A 479 -7.88 10.50 -27.82
CA GLN A 479 -8.76 9.35 -27.70
C GLN A 479 -10.09 9.81 -27.14
N THR A 480 -11.17 9.57 -27.88
CA THR A 480 -12.54 9.83 -27.42
C THR A 480 -13.41 8.64 -27.79
N LEU A 481 -13.91 7.95 -26.77
CA LEU A 481 -14.82 6.81 -26.86
C LEU A 481 -16.11 7.15 -26.11
N GLU A 482 -17.15 6.36 -26.30
CA GLU A 482 -18.38 6.53 -25.53
C GLU A 482 -18.08 6.31 -24.03
N GLY A 483 -18.30 7.36 -23.23
CA GLY A 483 -18.05 7.33 -21.78
C GLY A 483 -16.59 7.45 -21.35
N SER A 484 -15.63 7.64 -22.27
CA SER A 484 -14.23 7.90 -21.90
C SER A 484 -13.47 8.78 -22.88
N PHE A 485 -12.48 9.52 -22.38
CA PHE A 485 -11.64 10.41 -23.17
C PHE A 485 -10.21 10.44 -22.62
N GLY A 486 -9.24 10.86 -23.42
CA GLY A 486 -7.86 10.98 -23.00
C GLY A 486 -6.88 11.06 -24.17
N MET A 487 -5.62 10.71 -23.92
CA MET A 487 -4.54 10.85 -24.90
C MET A 487 -3.59 9.66 -24.84
N SER A 488 -2.95 9.35 -25.96
CA SER A 488 -1.73 8.53 -25.97
C SER A 488 -0.53 9.32 -26.46
N PHE A 489 0.62 8.99 -25.89
CA PHE A 489 1.88 9.68 -26.08
C PHE A 489 2.93 8.70 -26.61
N SER A 490 3.68 9.11 -27.63
CA SER A 490 4.85 8.39 -28.12
C SER A 490 6.06 8.60 -27.20
N PHE A 491 7.05 7.73 -27.30
CA PHE A 491 8.31 7.92 -26.58
C PHE A 491 9.10 9.11 -27.16
N SER A 492 9.09 9.29 -28.48
CA SER A 492 9.72 10.43 -29.17
C SER A 492 9.18 11.78 -28.70
N LEU A 493 7.89 11.86 -28.31
CA LEU A 493 7.34 13.06 -27.71
C LEU A 493 7.97 13.32 -26.34
N LEU A 494 7.88 12.35 -25.43
CA LEU A 494 8.32 12.53 -24.05
C LEU A 494 9.85 12.75 -23.97
N GLU A 495 10.63 12.07 -24.81
CA GLU A 495 12.09 12.22 -24.86
C GLU A 495 12.54 13.61 -25.29
N LYS A 496 11.78 14.33 -26.12
CA LYS A 496 12.11 15.73 -26.50
C LYS A 496 12.08 16.69 -25.32
N PHE A 497 11.27 16.41 -24.31
CA PHE A 497 11.05 17.29 -23.16
C PHE A 497 11.77 16.85 -21.89
N PHE A 498 12.24 15.60 -21.86
CA PHE A 498 13.03 15.07 -20.75
C PHE A 498 14.41 14.69 -21.27
N ASP A 499 15.46 15.33 -20.73
CA ASP A 499 16.88 15.04 -20.99
C ASP A 499 17.27 13.63 -20.47
N GLY A 500 16.64 12.59 -21.02
CA GLY A 500 16.75 11.20 -20.61
C GLY A 500 15.63 10.73 -19.68
N ILE A 501 14.63 10.06 -20.26
CA ILE A 501 13.84 8.98 -19.61
C ILE A 501 14.76 7.74 -19.35
N GLY A 502 16.06 7.97 -19.22
CA GLY A 502 17.16 7.00 -19.27
C GLY A 502 17.13 6.02 -18.12
N ASP A 503 16.79 6.52 -16.93
CA ASP A 503 16.68 5.72 -15.71
C ASP A 503 15.32 5.01 -15.60
N GLY A 504 14.43 5.24 -16.58
CA GLY A 504 13.14 4.56 -16.66
C GLY A 504 12.20 4.90 -15.52
N VAL A 505 12.26 6.12 -14.96
CA VAL A 505 11.34 6.59 -13.92
C VAL A 505 10.56 7.79 -14.46
N LEU A 506 9.27 7.83 -14.21
CA LEU A 506 8.42 9.01 -14.39
C LEU A 506 7.78 9.37 -13.06
N SER A 507 7.37 10.64 -12.91
CA SER A 507 6.46 11.03 -11.83
C SER A 507 5.15 11.52 -12.41
N LEU A 508 4.04 11.05 -11.85
CA LEU A 508 2.71 11.23 -12.42
C LEU A 508 1.76 11.87 -11.41
N GLN A 509 0.89 12.73 -11.90
CA GLN A 509 -0.27 13.25 -11.17
C GLN A 509 -1.44 13.39 -12.13
N CYS A 510 -2.65 13.08 -11.67
CA CYS A 510 -3.88 13.44 -12.35
C CYS A 510 -4.65 14.46 -11.52
N ALA A 511 -5.35 15.36 -12.20
CA ALA A 511 -6.23 16.33 -11.57
C ALA A 511 -7.54 16.47 -12.34
N SER A 512 -8.59 16.96 -11.68
CA SER A 512 -9.77 17.48 -12.34
C SER A 512 -10.05 18.89 -11.89
N SER A 513 -10.30 19.77 -12.85
CA SER A 513 -10.81 21.12 -12.61
C SER A 513 -12.28 21.16 -13.04
N ILE A 514 -13.19 21.52 -12.14
CA ILE A 514 -14.64 21.55 -12.39
C ILE A 514 -15.30 22.84 -11.86
N GLU A 515 -16.53 23.11 -12.28
CA GLU A 515 -17.32 24.27 -11.87
C GLU A 515 -17.37 24.43 -10.34
N GLY A 516 -17.12 25.66 -9.86
CA GLY A 516 -17.00 25.97 -8.43
C GLY A 516 -15.57 25.97 -7.89
N GLY A 517 -14.56 25.68 -8.72
CA GLY A 517 -13.14 25.72 -8.33
C GLY A 517 -12.70 24.49 -7.51
N THR A 518 -13.56 23.49 -7.40
CA THR A 518 -13.23 22.22 -6.74
C THR A 518 -12.21 21.49 -7.60
N THR A 519 -11.05 21.19 -7.02
CA THR A 519 -9.99 20.43 -7.66
C THR A 519 -9.78 19.13 -6.91
N ASP A 520 -9.89 18.02 -7.62
CA ASP A 520 -9.58 16.69 -7.09
C ASP A 520 -8.25 16.21 -7.68
N LEU A 521 -7.45 15.54 -6.86
CA LEU A 521 -6.13 15.04 -7.21
C LEU A 521 -6.04 13.53 -7.03
N PHE A 522 -5.46 12.84 -8.01
CA PHE A 522 -5.07 11.44 -7.89
C PHE A 522 -3.65 11.19 -8.40
N PRO A 523 -2.72 10.71 -7.56
CA PRO A 523 -2.88 10.48 -6.12
C PRO A 523 -3.09 11.80 -5.36
N SER A 524 -3.90 11.79 -4.30
CA SER A 524 -4.12 13.02 -3.52
C SER A 524 -2.88 13.40 -2.71
N TRP A 525 -2.62 14.69 -2.54
CA TRP A 525 -1.57 15.20 -1.64
C TRP A 525 -2.16 15.86 -0.40
N HIS A 526 -1.33 15.96 0.63
CA HIS A 526 -1.65 16.65 1.87
C HIS A 526 -1.39 18.15 1.73
N ASN A 527 -2.16 18.99 2.41
CA ASN A 527 -1.91 20.44 2.48
C ASN A 527 -1.67 21.07 1.11
N ALA A 528 -2.62 20.93 0.18
CA ALA A 528 -2.63 21.84 -0.96
C ALA A 528 -2.59 23.27 -0.38
N PRO A 529 -1.70 24.16 -0.86
CA PRO A 529 -1.71 25.55 -0.41
C PRO A 529 -3.12 26.13 -0.57
N VAL A 530 -3.46 27.21 0.13
CA VAL A 530 -4.75 27.90 -0.08
C VAL A 530 -4.43 29.21 -0.80
N PRO A 531 -4.84 29.38 -2.07
CA PRO A 531 -5.63 28.47 -2.90
C PRO A 531 -4.83 27.24 -3.38
N ALA A 532 -5.53 26.14 -3.67
CA ALA A 532 -4.91 24.88 -4.10
C ALA A 532 -3.98 25.12 -5.30
N ASP A 533 -2.70 24.80 -5.14
CA ASP A 533 -1.73 24.78 -6.22
C ASP A 533 -1.26 23.35 -6.42
N PHE A 534 -1.60 22.79 -7.57
CA PHE A 534 -1.25 21.43 -7.98
C PHE A 534 -0.03 21.40 -8.93
N HIS A 535 0.62 22.54 -9.18
CA HIS A 535 1.90 22.58 -9.88
C HIS A 535 3.08 22.33 -8.93
N CYS A 536 3.04 21.18 -8.25
CA CYS A 536 4.07 20.72 -7.29
C CYS A 536 4.72 19.40 -7.77
N PRO A 537 5.54 19.43 -8.82
CA PRO A 537 6.25 18.26 -9.37
C PRO A 537 7.02 17.42 -8.32
N GLU A 538 7.50 18.02 -7.24
CA GLU A 538 8.16 17.32 -6.13
C GLU A 538 7.22 16.35 -5.38
N ARG A 539 5.90 16.53 -5.53
CA ARG A 539 4.85 15.72 -4.91
C ARG A 539 4.25 14.66 -5.83
N PHE A 540 4.63 14.66 -7.10
CA PHE A 540 4.12 13.69 -8.07
C PHE A 540 4.53 12.27 -7.69
N PHE A 541 3.68 11.30 -8.02
CA PHE A 541 3.93 9.90 -7.71
C PHE A 541 4.97 9.30 -8.65
N SER A 542 6.15 8.98 -8.13
CA SER A 542 7.23 8.37 -8.91
C SER A 542 7.00 6.87 -9.14
N ILE A 543 7.17 6.44 -10.37
CA ILE A 543 7.02 5.04 -10.79
C ILE A 543 8.10 4.64 -11.81
N ALA A 544 8.67 3.46 -11.61
CA ALA A 544 9.57 2.85 -12.57
C ALA A 544 8.79 2.18 -13.71
N LEU A 545 9.14 2.55 -14.94
CA LEU A 545 8.71 1.96 -16.19
C LEU A 545 9.35 0.59 -16.38
N SER A 546 8.59 -0.33 -16.98
CA SER A 546 9.04 -1.70 -17.27
C SER A 546 9.69 -1.85 -18.63
#